data_AF-Q31110-F1
#
_entry.id   AF-Q31110-F1
#
_cell.length_a   1.000
_cell.length_b   1.000
_cell.length_c   1.000
_cell.angle_alpha   90.00
_cell.angle_beta   90.00
_cell.angle_gamma   90.00
#
_symmetry.space_group_name_H-M   'P 1'
#
loop_
_entity.id
_entity.type
_entity.pdbx_description
1 polymer ?
#
loop_
_entity_poly.entity_id
_entity_poly.type
_entity_poly.pdbx_seq_one_letter_code
_entity_poly.pdbx_strand_id
1 'polypeptide(L)'
;MAALWLLLLVFSLHCVGAGGFVAHVESTCVLDDAGTPQDFTYCVSFNKDLLACWDPDVGKIVPCEFGVLYPLAENFSRILNKEESLLQRLQNGLLDCASHTQPFWNALTHRTRPPSVRVAQTTPFNTREPVMLACYVWGFYPADVTITWMKNGQLVPSHSNKEKTAQPNGDWTYQTVSYLALTPSYGDVYTCVVQHSGTSEPIRGDWTPGLSPIQTVKVSVSAATLGLGFIIFCVGFFRWRKSHSSSYTPLPGSTYPEGWH
;
A
#
# COMPACT_ATOMS: atom_id res chain seq x y z
N MET A 1 -57.60 15.84 -6.30
CA MET A 1 -56.94 14.82 -5.45
C MET A 1 -55.60 14.33 -6.03
N ALA A 2 -55.48 14.03 -7.33
CA ALA A 2 -54.22 13.53 -7.92
C ALA A 2 -53.02 14.51 -7.87
N ALA A 3 -53.26 15.83 -7.96
CA ALA A 3 -52.18 16.84 -7.92
C ALA A 3 -51.49 16.96 -6.54
N LEU A 4 -52.23 16.70 -5.45
CA LEU A 4 -51.69 16.74 -4.08
C LEU A 4 -50.75 15.56 -3.81
N TRP A 5 -51.06 14.39 -4.39
CA TRP A 5 -50.23 13.19 -4.29
C TRP A 5 -48.92 13.32 -5.07
N LEU A 6 -48.94 13.96 -6.25
CA LEU A 6 -47.73 14.25 -7.02
C LEU A 6 -46.80 15.25 -6.31
N LEU A 7 -47.35 16.27 -5.63
CA LEU A 7 -46.56 17.21 -4.83
C LEU A 7 -45.92 16.53 -3.61
N LEU A 8 -46.63 15.63 -2.92
CA LEU A 8 -46.08 14.86 -1.79
C LEU A 8 -45.01 13.84 -2.23
N LEU A 9 -45.14 13.25 -3.42
CA LEU A 9 -44.12 12.39 -4.03
C LEU A 9 -42.88 13.19 -4.43
N VAL A 10 -43.03 14.38 -5.01
CA VAL A 10 -41.89 15.24 -5.36
C VAL A 10 -41.17 15.75 -4.10
N PHE A 11 -41.88 16.09 -3.02
CA PHE A 11 -41.27 16.49 -1.75
C PHE A 11 -40.56 15.33 -1.03
N SER A 12 -41.04 14.10 -1.14
CA SER A 12 -40.35 12.92 -0.56
C SER A 12 -39.12 12.49 -1.37
N LEU A 13 -39.07 12.80 -2.67
CA LEU A 13 -37.90 12.56 -3.53
C LEU A 13 -36.83 13.67 -3.46
N HIS A 14 -37.15 14.87 -2.96
CA HIS A 14 -36.21 16.02 -2.86
C HIS A 14 -35.61 16.24 -1.47
N CYS A 15 -35.98 15.45 -0.46
CA CYS A 15 -35.34 15.45 0.86
C CYS A 15 -34.48 14.19 1.06
N VAL A 16 -33.43 14.04 0.25
CA VAL A 16 -32.37 13.04 0.49
C VAL A 16 -31.07 13.75 0.89
N GLY A 17 -31.18 14.83 1.66
CA GLY A 17 -30.09 15.37 2.44
C GLY A 17 -30.29 14.96 3.88
N ALA A 18 -29.88 13.75 4.26
CA ALA A 18 -29.79 13.40 5.67
C ALA A 18 -28.64 14.22 6.29
N GLY A 19 -28.93 15.46 6.69
CA GLY A 19 -28.03 16.26 7.50
C GLY A 19 -27.90 15.61 8.87
N GLY A 20 -26.71 15.13 9.21
CA GLY A 20 -26.41 14.56 10.52
C GLY A 20 -25.32 15.39 11.19
N PHE A 21 -25.54 15.77 12.44
CA PHE A 21 -24.48 16.32 13.29
C PHE A 21 -23.76 15.19 14.04
N VAL A 22 -22.50 15.41 14.37
CA VAL A 22 -21.67 14.46 15.13
C VAL A 22 -21.07 15.17 16.32
N ALA A 23 -21.22 14.60 17.50
CA ALA A 23 -20.52 15.03 18.71
C ALA A 23 -19.34 14.09 18.99
N HIS A 24 -18.23 14.64 19.48
CA HIS A 24 -17.08 13.90 19.97
C HIS A 24 -16.89 14.22 21.45
N VAL A 25 -16.64 13.18 22.24
CA VAL A 25 -16.12 13.29 23.60
C VAL A 25 -14.80 12.52 23.57
N GLU A 26 -13.72 13.26 23.44
CA GLU A 26 -12.40 12.71 23.15
C GLU A 26 -11.48 12.92 24.35
N SER A 27 -10.84 11.85 24.79
CA SER A 27 -9.78 11.89 25.80
C SER A 27 -8.50 11.34 25.19
N THR A 28 -7.42 12.11 25.27
CA THR A 28 -6.11 11.70 24.75
C THR A 28 -5.13 11.56 25.90
N CYS A 29 -4.39 10.46 25.91
CA CYS A 29 -3.27 10.22 26.80
C CYS A 29 -2.00 10.16 25.97
N VAL A 30 -1.02 11.02 26.25
CA VAL A 30 0.32 10.93 25.68
C VAL A 30 1.22 10.27 26.72
N LEU A 31 1.87 9.16 26.36
CA LEU A 31 2.80 8.45 27.23
C LEU A 31 4.13 8.23 26.50
N ASP A 32 5.21 8.11 27.26
CA ASP A 32 6.51 7.68 26.74
C ASP A 32 6.60 6.15 26.56
N ASP A 33 7.74 5.67 26.04
CA ASP A 33 7.97 4.24 25.80
C ASP A 33 7.93 3.40 27.09
N ALA A 34 8.22 4.00 28.24
CA ALA A 34 8.18 3.35 29.55
C ALA A 34 6.75 3.27 30.13
N GLY A 35 5.78 3.95 29.50
CA GLY A 35 4.41 4.04 29.98
C GLY A 35 4.21 5.14 31.02
N THR A 36 5.12 6.10 31.12
CA THR A 36 4.93 7.30 31.96
C THR A 36 4.03 8.29 31.21
N PRO A 37 2.89 8.70 31.78
CA PRO A 37 2.04 9.73 31.21
C PRO A 37 2.76 11.08 31.18
N GLN A 38 2.77 11.71 30.00
CA GLN A 38 3.37 13.01 29.74
C GLN A 38 2.32 14.11 29.65
N ASP A 39 1.16 13.78 29.07
CA ASP A 39 0.06 14.73 28.89
C ASP A 39 -1.30 14.01 28.87
N PHE A 40 -2.34 14.74 29.26
CA PHE A 40 -3.72 14.28 29.27
C PHE A 40 -4.66 15.40 28.87
N THR A 41 -5.51 15.13 27.86
CA THR A 41 -6.56 16.05 27.43
C THR A 41 -7.92 15.39 27.45
N TYR A 42 -8.95 16.18 27.71
CA TYR A 42 -10.34 15.79 27.58
C TYR A 42 -11.10 16.93 26.94
N CYS A 43 -11.70 16.70 25.79
CA CYS A 43 -12.36 17.73 24.99
C CYS A 43 -13.70 17.25 24.45
N VAL A 44 -14.60 18.21 24.26
CA VAL A 44 -15.92 18.00 23.65
C VAL A 44 -16.01 18.84 22.39
N SER A 45 -16.37 18.19 21.29
CA SER A 45 -16.52 18.84 19.98
C SER A 45 -17.90 18.54 19.40
N PHE A 46 -18.47 19.50 18.66
CA PHE A 46 -19.74 19.33 17.97
C PHE A 46 -19.60 19.76 16.51
N ASN A 47 -20.01 18.89 15.59
CA ASN A 47 -19.93 19.12 14.16
C ASN A 47 -18.52 19.51 13.66
N LYS A 48 -17.50 18.83 14.22
CA LYS A 48 -16.06 19.11 14.02
C LYS A 48 -15.56 20.45 14.59
N ASP A 49 -16.39 21.16 15.34
CA ASP A 49 -15.99 22.38 16.04
C ASP A 49 -15.65 22.06 17.51
N LEU A 50 -14.50 22.52 17.99
CA LEU A 50 -13.96 22.20 19.31
C LEU A 50 -14.57 23.12 20.35
N LEU A 51 -15.55 22.64 21.11
CA LEU A 51 -16.32 23.50 22.01
C LEU A 51 -15.56 23.83 23.29
N ALA A 52 -15.10 22.82 24.02
CA ALA A 52 -14.53 22.99 25.36
C ALA A 52 -13.56 21.86 25.72
N CYS A 53 -12.54 22.17 26.53
CA CYS A 53 -11.52 21.23 26.98
C CYS A 53 -11.25 21.36 28.47
N TRP A 54 -10.81 20.27 29.09
CA TRP A 54 -10.26 20.26 30.44
C TRP A 54 -8.96 21.07 30.49
N ASP A 55 -8.93 22.04 31.39
CA ASP A 55 -7.75 22.82 31.75
C ASP A 55 -7.25 22.33 33.12
N PRO A 56 -6.10 21.63 33.18
CA PRO A 56 -5.58 21.09 34.43
C PRO A 56 -5.04 22.18 35.38
N ASP A 57 -4.63 23.35 34.86
CA ASP A 57 -4.11 24.45 35.68
C ASP A 57 -5.25 25.15 36.43
N VAL A 58 -6.42 25.25 35.78
CA VAL A 58 -7.63 25.83 36.37
C VAL A 58 -8.44 24.78 37.14
N GLY A 59 -8.28 23.49 36.81
CA GLY A 59 -9.06 22.39 37.37
C GLY A 59 -10.51 22.41 36.91
N LYS A 60 -10.78 22.90 35.69
CA LYS A 60 -12.14 23.03 35.12
C LYS A 60 -12.13 22.78 33.62
N ILE A 61 -13.31 22.47 33.08
CA ILE A 61 -13.54 22.46 31.64
C ILE A 61 -13.82 23.89 31.19
N VAL A 62 -13.03 24.40 30.26
CA VAL A 62 -13.07 25.76 29.75
C VAL A 62 -13.49 25.80 28.26
N PRO A 63 -14.26 26.81 27.82
CA PRO A 63 -14.59 26.98 26.41
C PRO A 63 -13.34 27.25 25.55
N CYS A 64 -13.28 26.63 24.38
CA CYS A 64 -12.24 26.85 23.36
C CYS A 64 -12.80 27.54 22.10
N GLU A 65 -14.10 27.38 21.82
CA GLU A 65 -14.77 28.01 20.67
C GLU A 65 -15.39 29.35 21.06
N PHE A 66 -14.96 30.42 20.38
CA PHE A 66 -15.36 31.81 20.66
C PHE A 66 -16.16 32.46 19.52
N GLY A 67 -16.54 31.69 18.50
CA GLY A 67 -17.37 32.13 17.38
C GLY A 67 -18.86 31.87 17.61
N VAL A 68 -19.54 31.35 16.59
CA VAL A 68 -21.00 31.21 16.56
C VAL A 68 -21.50 30.26 17.65
N LEU A 69 -20.71 29.24 17.99
CA LEU A 69 -21.07 28.24 18.99
C LEU A 69 -20.58 28.58 20.40
N TYR A 70 -20.05 29.77 20.64
CA TYR A 70 -19.61 30.18 22.00
C TYR A 70 -20.70 30.00 23.07
N PRO A 71 -21.98 30.40 22.87
CA PRO A 71 -23.01 30.19 23.88
C PRO A 71 -23.26 28.71 24.19
N LEU A 72 -23.04 27.84 23.19
CA LEU A 72 -23.13 26.39 23.36
C LEU A 72 -21.94 25.86 24.16
N ALA A 73 -20.72 26.30 23.83
CA ALA A 73 -19.49 25.93 24.53
C ALA A 73 -19.51 26.35 26.01
N GLU A 74 -19.97 27.57 26.32
CA GLU A 74 -20.13 28.06 27.69
C GLU A 74 -21.16 27.23 28.45
N ASN A 75 -22.31 26.95 27.82
CA ASN A 75 -23.36 26.15 28.45
C ASN A 75 -22.89 24.72 28.75
N PHE A 76 -22.17 24.07 27.82
CA PHE A 76 -21.58 22.75 28.04
C PHE A 76 -20.56 22.76 29.17
N SER A 77 -19.62 23.71 29.14
CA SER A 77 -18.60 23.86 30.18
C SER A 77 -19.24 24.02 31.55
N ARG A 78 -20.28 24.87 31.67
CA ARG A 78 -21.04 25.07 32.90
C ARG A 78 -21.74 23.81 33.40
N ILE A 79 -22.31 23.01 32.51
CA ILE A 79 -23.00 21.76 32.89
C ILE A 79 -21.98 20.73 33.37
N LEU A 80 -20.91 20.51 32.61
CA LEU A 80 -19.90 19.50 32.94
C LEU A 80 -19.13 19.87 34.22
N ASN A 81 -18.89 21.17 34.47
CA ASN A 81 -18.26 21.64 35.70
C ASN A 81 -19.14 21.51 36.96
N LYS A 82 -20.40 21.08 36.84
CA LYS A 82 -21.24 20.71 37.99
C LYS A 82 -21.13 19.24 38.36
N GLU A 83 -20.53 18.43 37.50
CA GLU A 83 -20.42 16.98 37.68
C GLU A 83 -19.13 16.65 38.46
N GLU A 84 -19.23 16.53 39.79
CA GLU A 84 -18.07 16.29 40.66
C GLU A 84 -17.32 15.00 40.30
N SER A 85 -18.05 13.95 39.92
CA SER A 85 -17.47 12.66 39.53
C SER A 85 -16.58 12.78 38.29
N LEU A 86 -17.00 13.59 37.31
CA LEU A 86 -16.24 13.88 36.10
C LEU A 86 -14.98 14.67 36.43
N LEU A 87 -15.11 15.76 37.19
CA LEU A 87 -13.97 16.60 37.54
C LEU A 87 -12.91 15.81 38.33
N GLN A 88 -13.33 14.96 39.27
CA GLN A 88 -12.41 14.08 40.01
C GLN A 88 -11.71 13.08 39.08
N ARG A 89 -12.42 12.53 38.07
CA ARG A 89 -11.81 11.66 37.07
C ARG A 89 -10.76 12.39 36.24
N LEU A 90 -11.08 13.60 35.77
CA LEU A 90 -10.16 14.41 34.94
C LEU A 90 -8.93 14.86 35.71
N GLN A 91 -9.11 15.22 36.99
CA GLN A 91 -8.00 15.57 37.89
C GLN A 91 -7.01 14.41 38.05
N ASN A 92 -7.51 13.17 38.05
CA ASN A 92 -6.70 11.95 38.12
C ASN A 92 -6.31 11.40 36.74
N GLY A 93 -6.55 12.16 35.65
CA GLY A 93 -6.44 11.67 34.27
C GLY A 93 -5.09 11.05 33.93
N LEU A 94 -3.98 11.66 34.36
CA LEU A 94 -2.64 11.08 34.14
C LEU A 94 -2.47 9.73 34.83
N LEU A 95 -2.92 9.59 36.10
CA LEU A 95 -2.85 8.31 36.81
C LEU A 95 -3.74 7.24 36.15
N ASP A 96 -4.91 7.64 35.67
CA ASP A 96 -5.83 6.77 34.95
C ASP A 96 -5.22 6.29 33.62
N CYS A 97 -4.57 7.19 32.86
CA CYS A 97 -3.84 6.83 31.63
C CYS A 97 -2.80 5.72 31.90
N ALA A 98 -1.98 5.86 32.93
CA ALA A 98 -0.98 4.84 33.28
C ALA A 98 -1.64 3.51 33.65
N SER A 99 -2.61 3.54 34.56
CA SER A 99 -3.31 2.36 35.06
C SER A 99 -4.04 1.61 33.94
N HIS A 100 -4.75 2.35 33.07
CA HIS A 100 -5.56 1.79 32.00
C HIS A 100 -4.72 1.19 30.87
N THR A 101 -3.58 1.80 30.54
CA THR A 101 -2.71 1.34 29.45
C THR A 101 -1.70 0.26 29.87
N GLN A 102 -1.39 0.18 31.17
CA GLN A 102 -0.46 -0.79 31.77
C GLN A 102 -0.51 -2.21 31.18
N PRO A 103 -1.69 -2.86 31.01
CA PRO A 103 -1.73 -4.26 30.57
C PRO A 103 -1.22 -4.50 29.14
N PHE A 104 -1.21 -3.47 28.28
CA PHE A 104 -0.84 -3.63 26.87
C PHE A 104 0.25 -2.67 26.38
N TRP A 105 0.57 -1.61 27.11
CA TRP A 105 1.46 -0.54 26.65
C TRP A 105 2.82 -1.07 26.20
N ASN A 106 3.47 -1.87 27.06
CA ASN A 106 4.77 -2.47 26.76
C ASN A 106 4.75 -3.36 25.51
N ALA A 107 3.64 -4.09 25.29
CA ALA A 107 3.47 -4.93 24.11
C ALA A 107 3.30 -4.11 22.83
N LEU A 108 2.71 -2.91 22.91
CA LEU A 108 2.55 -2.01 21.77
C LEU A 108 3.85 -1.26 21.45
N THR A 109 4.54 -0.71 22.44
CA THR A 109 5.79 0.06 22.25
C THR A 109 6.92 -0.80 21.67
N HIS A 110 6.97 -2.07 22.05
CA HIS A 110 7.95 -3.02 21.52
C HIS A 110 7.44 -3.83 20.31
N ARG A 111 6.21 -3.57 19.86
CA ARG A 111 5.66 -4.30 18.72
C ARG A 111 6.43 -3.92 17.47
N THR A 112 6.99 -4.92 16.81
CA THR A 112 7.56 -4.75 15.48
C THR A 112 7.10 -5.85 14.52
N ARG A 113 7.06 -5.50 13.24
CA ARG A 113 6.95 -6.43 12.12
C ARG A 113 8.00 -6.06 11.07
N PRO A 114 8.85 -7.01 10.65
CA PRO A 114 9.90 -6.73 9.69
C PRO A 114 9.31 -6.52 8.28
N PRO A 115 9.89 -5.64 7.46
CA PRO A 115 9.43 -5.44 6.09
C PRO A 115 9.75 -6.62 5.17
N SER A 116 8.85 -6.87 4.24
CA SER A 116 9.15 -7.63 3.03
C SER A 116 9.54 -6.66 1.91
N VAL A 117 10.57 -7.03 1.14
CA VAL A 117 11.13 -6.17 0.09
C VAL A 117 11.14 -6.89 -1.25
N ARG A 118 10.75 -6.19 -2.31
CA ARG A 118 10.87 -6.67 -3.68
C ARG A 118 11.22 -5.53 -4.62
N VAL A 119 12.25 -5.75 -5.42
CA VAL A 119 12.62 -4.85 -6.51
C VAL A 119 12.10 -5.40 -7.83
N ALA A 120 11.46 -4.55 -8.62
CA ALA A 120 11.03 -4.88 -9.97
C ALA A 120 11.07 -3.64 -10.88
N GLN A 121 11.14 -3.88 -12.19
CA GLN A 121 10.96 -2.82 -13.17
C GLN A 121 9.49 -2.38 -13.20
N THR A 122 9.27 -1.08 -13.36
CA THR A 122 7.95 -0.47 -13.56
C THR A 122 7.97 0.45 -14.77
N THR A 123 6.80 0.87 -15.24
CA THR A 123 6.68 1.83 -16.34
C THR A 123 7.31 3.17 -15.92
N PRO A 124 8.30 3.69 -16.66
CA PRO A 124 8.89 4.98 -16.34
C PRO A 124 7.86 6.10 -16.35
N PHE A 125 7.95 7.01 -15.38
CA PHE A 125 7.14 8.22 -15.30
C PHE A 125 7.99 9.41 -14.85
N ASN A 126 7.68 10.62 -15.33
CA ASN A 126 8.39 11.86 -14.94
C ASN A 126 9.93 11.76 -15.07
N THR A 127 10.44 11.02 -16.05
CA THR A 127 11.87 10.85 -16.30
C THR A 127 12.14 10.64 -17.79
N ARG A 128 13.38 10.89 -18.22
CA ARG A 128 13.88 10.57 -19.57
C ARG A 128 14.62 9.23 -19.62
N GLU A 129 14.89 8.63 -18.47
CA GLU A 129 15.58 7.34 -18.37
C GLU A 129 14.73 6.20 -18.96
N PRO A 130 15.36 5.23 -19.64
CA PRO A 130 14.65 4.14 -20.31
C PRO A 130 14.08 3.10 -19.33
N VAL A 131 14.66 2.99 -18.13
CA VAL A 131 14.26 2.03 -17.11
C VAL A 131 13.95 2.75 -15.80
N MET A 132 12.92 2.26 -15.12
CA MET A 132 12.60 2.65 -13.76
C MET A 132 12.40 1.41 -12.90
N LEU A 133 13.09 1.38 -11.75
CA LEU A 133 12.90 0.38 -10.72
C LEU A 133 11.95 0.90 -9.66
N ALA A 134 11.15 -0.01 -9.11
CA ALA A 134 10.35 0.18 -7.92
C ALA A 134 10.82 -0.81 -6.85
N CYS A 135 11.17 -0.29 -5.68
CA CYS A 135 11.39 -1.05 -4.47
C CYS A 135 10.12 -1.02 -3.64
N TYR A 136 9.36 -2.13 -3.69
CA TYR A 136 8.17 -2.33 -2.89
C TYR A 136 8.57 -2.81 -1.50
N VAL A 137 8.08 -2.12 -0.47
CA VAL A 137 8.33 -2.45 0.93
C VAL A 137 6.98 -2.55 1.63
N TRP A 138 6.66 -3.68 2.26
CA TRP A 138 5.33 -3.90 2.84
C TRP A 138 5.34 -4.82 4.06
N GLY A 139 4.23 -4.83 4.79
CA GLY A 139 4.00 -5.74 5.92
C GLY A 139 4.73 -5.36 7.20
N PHE A 140 5.26 -4.14 7.27
CA PHE A 140 6.08 -3.68 8.39
C PHE A 140 5.30 -2.84 9.41
N TYR A 141 5.83 -2.76 10.62
CA TYR A 141 5.35 -1.90 11.70
C TYR A 141 6.50 -1.66 12.69
N PRO A 142 6.76 -0.43 13.17
CA PRO A 142 6.02 0.82 12.97
C PRO A 142 6.23 1.43 11.57
N ALA A 143 5.59 2.57 11.30
CA ALA A 143 5.61 3.25 9.99
C ALA A 143 6.99 3.80 9.58
N ASP A 144 7.86 4.07 10.56
CA ASP A 144 9.18 4.64 10.32
C ASP A 144 10.08 3.63 9.59
N VAL A 145 10.57 4.03 8.41
CA VAL A 145 11.37 3.20 7.51
C VAL A 145 12.29 4.09 6.70
N THR A 146 13.51 3.63 6.45
CA THR A 146 14.48 4.34 5.61
C THR A 146 14.84 3.49 4.41
N ILE A 147 14.66 4.04 3.20
CA ILE A 147 14.96 3.33 1.94
C ILE A 147 16.05 4.07 1.17
N THR A 148 17.12 3.35 0.84
CA THR A 148 18.24 3.89 0.04
C THR A 148 18.53 3.00 -1.16
N TRP A 149 19.12 3.59 -2.19
CA TRP A 149 19.55 2.87 -3.40
C TRP A 149 21.07 2.84 -3.49
N MET A 150 21.61 1.70 -3.90
CA MET A 150 23.02 1.53 -4.23
C MET A 150 23.17 1.04 -5.67
N LYS A 151 24.21 1.53 -6.35
CA LYS A 151 24.69 1.02 -7.63
C LYS A 151 26.09 0.45 -7.42
N ASN A 152 26.30 -0.84 -7.67
CA ASN A 152 27.59 -1.52 -7.51
C ASN A 152 28.23 -1.26 -6.13
N GLY A 153 27.41 -1.25 -5.07
CA GLY A 153 27.84 -0.98 -3.69
C GLY A 153 28.04 0.49 -3.33
N GLN A 154 27.86 1.43 -4.26
CA GLN A 154 27.97 2.87 -4.01
C GLN A 154 26.58 3.52 -3.89
N LEU A 155 26.42 4.45 -2.96
CA LEU A 155 25.14 5.14 -2.73
C LEU A 155 24.72 5.96 -3.95
N VAL A 156 23.46 5.83 -4.38
CA VAL A 156 22.87 6.68 -5.40
C VAL A 156 22.27 7.93 -4.73
N PRO A 157 22.62 9.16 -5.15
CA PRO A 157 22.16 10.40 -4.53
C PRO A 157 20.63 10.54 -4.47
N SER A 158 20.09 11.09 -3.37
CA SER A 158 18.65 11.14 -3.08
C SER A 158 17.78 11.94 -4.07
N HIS A 159 18.36 12.81 -4.91
CA HIS A 159 17.58 13.59 -5.88
C HIS A 159 16.96 12.74 -7.01
N SER A 160 17.42 11.49 -7.19
CA SER A 160 16.80 10.52 -8.08
C SER A 160 15.68 9.71 -7.42
N ASN A 161 15.49 9.86 -6.11
CA ASN A 161 14.65 8.97 -5.30
C ASN A 161 13.35 9.70 -4.93
N LYS A 162 12.21 9.13 -5.34
CA LYS A 162 10.89 9.58 -4.87
C LYS A 162 10.37 8.56 -3.87
N GLU A 163 10.58 8.83 -2.59
CA GLU A 163 9.98 8.06 -1.50
C GLU A 163 8.58 8.59 -1.21
N LYS A 164 7.61 7.68 -1.07
CA LYS A 164 6.28 8.03 -0.58
C LYS A 164 6.26 7.84 0.94
N THR A 165 5.50 8.69 1.63
CA THR A 165 5.13 8.45 3.02
C THR A 165 4.51 7.06 3.17
N ALA A 166 4.87 6.33 4.22
CA ALA A 166 4.34 5.00 4.47
C ALA A 166 2.81 5.05 4.59
N GLN A 167 2.13 4.25 3.76
CA GLN A 167 0.68 4.14 3.73
C GLN A 167 0.22 3.13 4.78
N PRO A 168 -0.68 3.50 5.71
CA PRO A 168 -1.30 2.55 6.63
C PRO A 168 -2.27 1.61 5.88
N ASN A 169 -2.22 0.32 6.21
CA ASN A 169 -3.11 -0.70 5.65
C ASN A 169 -4.40 -0.93 6.48
N GLY A 170 -4.45 -0.39 7.71
CA GLY A 170 -5.59 -0.57 8.64
C GLY A 170 -5.54 -1.87 9.46
N ASP A 171 -4.61 -2.77 9.18
CA ASP A 171 -4.38 -4.04 9.89
C ASP A 171 -3.13 -4.00 10.79
N TRP A 172 -2.71 -2.79 11.19
CA TRP A 172 -1.46 -2.53 11.93
C TRP A 172 -0.18 -2.87 11.14
N THR A 173 -0.24 -2.83 9.82
CA THR A 173 0.94 -2.83 8.96
C THR A 173 0.97 -1.62 8.03
N TYR A 174 2.15 -1.32 7.50
CA TYR A 174 2.40 -0.25 6.56
C TYR A 174 3.00 -0.79 5.26
N GLN A 175 2.92 0.02 4.21
CA GLN A 175 3.59 -0.21 2.94
C GLN A 175 4.09 1.10 2.34
N THR A 176 5.18 1.03 1.59
CA THR A 176 5.68 2.16 0.80
C THR A 176 6.40 1.65 -0.46
N VAL A 177 6.74 2.59 -1.34
CA VAL A 177 7.49 2.33 -2.55
C VAL A 177 8.49 3.46 -2.79
N SER A 178 9.72 3.07 -3.12
CA SER A 178 10.77 3.97 -3.59
C SER A 178 11.09 3.68 -5.04
N TYR A 179 11.31 4.72 -5.84
CA TYR A 179 11.59 4.61 -7.27
C TYR A 179 13.01 5.07 -7.60
N LEU A 180 13.64 4.38 -8.55
CA LEU A 180 14.93 4.74 -9.12
C LEU A 180 14.87 4.71 -10.65
N ALA A 181 15.05 5.88 -11.28
CA ALA A 181 15.19 5.99 -12.72
C ALA A 181 16.66 5.79 -13.13
N LEU A 182 16.91 4.99 -14.17
CA LEU A 182 18.28 4.63 -14.57
C LEU A 182 18.40 4.21 -16.05
N THR A 183 19.61 4.33 -16.58
CA THR A 183 20.05 3.68 -17.81
C THR A 183 20.94 2.49 -17.46
N PRO A 184 20.49 1.23 -17.66
CA PRO A 184 21.21 0.06 -17.19
C PRO A 184 22.41 -0.27 -18.09
N SER A 185 23.54 -0.65 -17.49
CA SER A 185 24.68 -1.25 -18.21
C SER A 185 24.85 -2.72 -17.83
N TYR A 186 25.32 -3.55 -18.77
CA TYR A 186 25.60 -4.96 -18.47
C TYR A 186 26.62 -5.08 -17.33
N GLY A 187 26.30 -5.91 -16.34
CA GLY A 187 27.12 -6.10 -15.13
C GLY A 187 26.80 -5.13 -13.99
N ASP A 188 25.95 -4.12 -14.20
CA ASP A 188 25.48 -3.28 -13.09
C ASP A 188 24.57 -4.08 -12.14
N VAL A 189 24.76 -3.85 -10.84
CA VAL A 189 23.90 -4.35 -9.77
C VAL A 189 23.30 -3.15 -9.04
N TYR A 190 21.98 -3.09 -9.00
CA TYR A 190 21.24 -2.08 -8.27
C TYR A 190 20.60 -2.71 -7.04
N THR A 191 20.84 -2.15 -5.88
CA THR A 191 20.35 -2.69 -4.60
C THR A 191 19.46 -1.65 -3.91
N CYS A 192 18.25 -2.04 -3.58
CA CYS A 192 17.41 -1.33 -2.61
C CYS A 192 17.79 -1.79 -1.21
N VAL A 193 18.19 -0.87 -0.33
CA VAL A 193 18.55 -1.12 1.06
C VAL A 193 17.49 -0.51 1.97
N VAL A 194 16.84 -1.34 2.77
CA VAL A 194 15.75 -0.97 3.67
C VAL A 194 16.19 -1.14 5.11
N GLN A 195 16.13 -0.06 5.87
CA GLN A 195 16.37 -0.04 7.32
C GLN A 195 15.05 0.19 8.03
N HIS A 196 14.77 -0.64 9.04
CA HIS A 196 13.53 -0.63 9.79
C HIS A 196 13.78 -1.20 11.19
N SER A 197 13.18 -0.62 12.22
CA SER A 197 13.39 -1.01 13.63
C SER A 197 12.95 -2.44 13.97
N GLY A 198 12.15 -3.07 13.12
CA GLY A 198 11.77 -4.48 13.23
C GLY A 198 12.85 -5.47 12.78
N THR A 199 13.99 -4.99 12.29
CA THR A 199 15.14 -5.80 11.84
C THR A 199 16.44 -5.15 12.26
N SER A 200 17.34 -5.92 12.87
CA SER A 200 18.66 -5.42 13.27
C SER A 200 19.58 -5.14 12.08
N GLU A 201 19.47 -5.98 11.04
CA GLU A 201 20.27 -5.87 9.82
C GLU A 201 19.43 -5.29 8.66
N PRO A 202 20.01 -4.44 7.81
CA PRO A 202 19.31 -3.89 6.65
C PRO A 202 18.89 -4.98 5.66
N ILE A 203 17.65 -4.90 5.17
CA ILE A 203 17.14 -5.81 4.14
C ILE A 203 17.55 -5.28 2.77
N ARG A 204 18.06 -6.18 1.91
CA ARG A 204 18.56 -5.83 0.57
C ARG A 204 17.75 -6.52 -0.51
N GLY A 205 17.31 -5.76 -1.49
CA GLY A 205 16.69 -6.25 -2.72
C GLY A 205 17.53 -5.89 -3.92
N ASP A 206 18.10 -6.89 -4.60
CA ASP A 206 18.97 -6.68 -5.75
C ASP A 206 18.19 -6.77 -7.07
N TRP A 207 18.68 -6.02 -8.06
CA TRP A 207 18.22 -6.06 -9.44
C TRP A 207 19.41 -5.90 -10.39
N THR A 208 19.47 -6.77 -11.40
CA THR A 208 20.48 -6.76 -12.46
C THR A 208 19.81 -6.67 -13.82
N PRO A 209 20.37 -5.92 -14.78
CA PRO A 209 19.87 -5.89 -16.15
C PRO A 209 19.94 -7.26 -16.81
N GLY A 210 18.88 -7.64 -17.52
CA GLY A 210 18.77 -8.90 -18.25
C GLY A 210 17.62 -9.79 -17.79
N LEU A 211 17.60 -11.03 -18.28
CA LEU A 211 16.64 -12.03 -17.84
C LEU A 211 17.06 -12.58 -16.47
N SER A 212 16.10 -12.74 -15.55
CA SER A 212 16.36 -13.52 -14.34
C SER A 212 16.80 -14.94 -14.69
N PRO A 213 17.57 -15.64 -13.84
CA PRO A 213 18.02 -17.01 -14.12
C PRO A 213 16.88 -17.96 -14.51
N ILE A 214 15.73 -17.84 -13.84
CA ILE A 214 14.52 -18.62 -14.13
C ILE A 214 13.99 -18.30 -15.54
N GLN A 215 13.94 -17.02 -15.91
CA GLN A 215 13.50 -16.62 -17.24
C GLN A 215 14.51 -17.06 -18.31
N THR A 216 15.81 -16.96 -18.04
CA THR A 216 16.87 -17.46 -18.93
C THR A 216 16.68 -18.95 -19.20
N VAL A 217 16.50 -19.76 -18.15
CA VAL A 217 16.24 -21.20 -18.31
C VAL A 217 14.97 -21.45 -19.13
N LYS A 218 13.87 -20.75 -18.84
CA LYS A 218 12.62 -20.89 -19.61
C LYS A 218 12.83 -20.54 -21.09
N VAL A 219 13.50 -19.43 -21.39
CA VAL A 219 13.79 -19.00 -22.77
C VAL A 219 14.70 -20.01 -23.47
N SER A 220 15.74 -20.52 -22.80
CA SER A 220 16.63 -21.54 -23.35
C SER A 220 15.90 -22.85 -23.65
N VAL A 221 15.04 -23.32 -22.74
CA VAL A 221 14.23 -24.53 -22.94
C VAL A 221 13.25 -24.32 -24.10
N SER A 222 12.55 -23.19 -24.16
CA SER A 222 11.64 -22.86 -25.25
C SER A 222 12.35 -22.77 -26.61
N ALA A 223 13.55 -22.17 -26.65
CA ALA A 223 14.34 -22.08 -27.87
C ALA A 223 14.82 -23.47 -28.33
N ALA A 224 15.26 -24.33 -27.40
CA ALA A 224 15.71 -25.68 -27.71
C ALA A 224 14.56 -26.56 -28.23
N THR A 225 13.37 -26.49 -27.61
CA THR A 225 12.21 -27.27 -28.05
C THR A 225 11.70 -26.82 -29.41
N LEU A 226 11.65 -25.51 -29.66
CA LEU A 226 11.30 -24.96 -30.98
C LEU A 226 12.32 -25.38 -32.06
N GLY A 227 13.62 -25.32 -31.74
CA GLY A 227 14.68 -25.77 -32.65
C GLY A 227 14.55 -27.24 -33.02
N LEU A 228 14.31 -28.10 -32.03
CA LEU A 228 14.13 -29.54 -32.25
C LEU A 228 12.86 -29.82 -33.08
N GLY A 229 11.76 -29.15 -32.77
CA GLY A 229 10.51 -29.25 -33.53
C GLY A 229 10.67 -28.82 -34.99
N PHE A 230 11.42 -27.74 -35.24
CA PHE A 230 11.72 -27.26 -36.59
C PHE A 230 12.55 -28.27 -37.39
N ILE A 231 13.56 -28.90 -36.78
CA ILE A 231 14.36 -29.94 -37.43
C ILE A 231 13.48 -31.13 -37.83
N ILE A 232 12.63 -31.62 -36.92
CA ILE A 232 11.71 -32.74 -37.19
C ILE A 232 10.75 -32.38 -38.32
N PHE A 233 10.20 -31.17 -38.31
CA PHE A 233 9.33 -30.66 -39.36
C PHE A 233 10.03 -30.61 -40.72
N CYS A 234 11.25 -30.07 -40.80
CA CYS A 234 12.03 -30.03 -42.03
C CYS A 234 12.31 -31.44 -42.56
N VAL A 235 12.75 -32.37 -41.70
CA VAL A 235 13.00 -33.77 -42.09
C VAL A 235 11.72 -34.43 -42.62
N GLY A 236 10.60 -34.25 -41.93
CA GLY A 236 9.29 -34.73 -42.39
C GLY A 236 8.90 -34.15 -43.76
N PHE A 237 9.06 -32.84 -43.94
CA PHE A 237 8.77 -32.15 -45.19
C PHE A 237 9.64 -32.63 -46.35
N PHE A 238 10.94 -32.81 -46.13
CA PHE A 238 11.86 -33.34 -47.15
C PHE A 238 11.52 -34.78 -47.54
N ARG A 239 11.19 -35.64 -46.56
CA ARG A 239 10.76 -37.02 -46.83
C ARG A 239 9.44 -37.05 -47.61
N TRP A 240 8.49 -36.19 -47.27
CA TRP A 240 7.22 -36.06 -48.00
C TRP A 240 7.44 -35.61 -49.46
N ARG A 241 8.25 -34.57 -49.69
CA ARG A 241 8.61 -34.15 -51.06
C ARG A 241 9.27 -35.25 -51.87
N LYS A 242 10.17 -36.04 -51.25
CA LYS A 242 10.84 -37.17 -51.92
C LYS A 242 9.87 -38.32 -52.23
N SER A 243 8.90 -38.59 -51.36
CA SER A 243 7.84 -39.57 -51.63
C SER A 243 6.95 -39.16 -52.79
N HIS A 244 6.63 -37.87 -52.92
CA HIS A 244 5.76 -37.38 -53.99
C HIS A 244 6.44 -37.35 -55.37
N SER A 245 7.78 -37.33 -55.40
CA SER A 245 8.58 -37.38 -56.64
C SER A 245 9.00 -38.79 -57.04
N SER A 246 8.57 -39.83 -56.30
CA SER A 246 8.63 -41.21 -56.76
C SER A 246 7.54 -41.42 -57.82
N SER A 247 7.93 -41.14 -59.08
CA SER A 247 7.15 -41.41 -60.28
C SER A 247 6.58 -42.82 -60.23
N TYR A 248 5.28 -42.94 -60.54
CA TYR A 248 4.60 -44.21 -60.73
C TYR A 248 5.36 -45.01 -61.79
N THR A 249 6.05 -46.10 -61.41
CA THR A 249 6.57 -47.08 -62.36
C THR A 249 5.43 -48.02 -62.75
N PRO A 250 4.90 -47.97 -63.99
CA PRO A 250 3.91 -48.94 -64.42
C PRO A 250 4.55 -50.33 -64.46
N LEU A 251 3.87 -51.31 -63.88
CA LEU A 251 4.27 -52.72 -63.96
C LEU A 251 4.12 -53.20 -65.42
N PRO A 252 5.06 -54.00 -65.95
CA PRO A 252 4.91 -54.58 -67.28
C PRO A 252 3.73 -55.56 -67.24
N GLY A 253 2.65 -55.26 -67.95
CA GLY A 253 1.52 -56.18 -68.17
C GLY A 253 0.13 -55.71 -67.75
N SER A 254 -0.06 -54.48 -67.27
CA SER A 254 -1.41 -53.96 -67.03
C SER A 254 -2.00 -53.35 -68.30
N THR A 255 -2.67 -54.16 -69.10
CA THR A 255 -3.57 -53.70 -70.16
C THR A 255 -4.92 -53.39 -69.52
N TYR A 256 -5.28 -52.10 -69.41
CA TYR A 256 -6.69 -51.69 -69.28
C TYR A 256 -7.04 -50.84 -70.51
N PRO A 257 -8.18 -51.11 -71.17
CA PRO A 257 -8.50 -50.54 -72.46
C PRO A 257 -9.01 -49.10 -72.32
N GLU A 258 -8.54 -48.25 -73.24
CA GLU A 258 -9.21 -47.12 -73.90
C GLU A 258 -10.35 -46.39 -73.17
N GLY A 259 -10.15 -45.09 -72.93
CA GLY A 259 -11.19 -44.10 -72.69
C GLY A 259 -10.80 -42.77 -73.31
N TRP A 260 -11.25 -42.55 -74.55
CA TRP A 260 -11.06 -41.32 -75.34
C TRP A 260 -11.83 -40.15 -74.73
N HIS A 261 -11.21 -38.97 -74.71
CA HIS A 261 -11.71 -37.70 -75.29
C HIS A 261 -10.67 -36.59 -75.16
#